data_AF-A0A843HZX5-F1
#
_entry.id   AF-A0A843HZX5-F1
#
_cell.length_a   1.000
_cell.length_b   1.000
_cell.length_c   1.000
_cell.angle_alpha   90.00
_cell.angle_beta   90.00
_cell.angle_gamma   90.00
#
_symmetry.space_group_name_H-M   'P 1'
#
loop_
_entity.id
_entity.type
_entity.pdbx_description
1 polymer ?
#
loop_
_entity_poly.entity_id
_entity_poly.type
_entity_poly.pdbx_seq_one_letter_code
_entity_poly.pdbx_strand_id
1 'polypeptide(L)'
;MIKIYRDERGENKARIIDLGEVRVISMDVFAEGVAPPQGAEVVEIASRYKVYIAKEDAPGGRIEYVLYDNGSTRQLISVRYIGVLNADEALAYLAEAARRISNIR
;
A
#
# COMPACT_ATOMS: atom_id res chain seq x y z
N MET A 1 3.97 -0.61 -18.57
CA MET A 1 5.23 -1.39 -18.33
C MET A 1 5.28 -1.78 -16.86
N ILE A 2 5.73 -2.99 -16.49
CA ILE A 2 5.88 -3.41 -15.08
C ILE A 2 7.37 -3.45 -14.73
N LYS A 3 7.77 -2.79 -13.64
CA LYS A 3 9.12 -2.84 -13.07
C LYS A 3 9.05 -3.26 -11.60
N ILE A 4 10.00 -4.08 -11.16
CA ILE A 4 10.18 -4.43 -9.76
C ILE A 4 11.34 -3.60 -9.22
N TYR A 5 11.07 -2.80 -8.20
CA TYR A 5 12.08 -2.08 -7.44
C TYR A 5 12.58 -2.97 -6.31
N ARG A 6 13.90 -3.18 -6.27
CA ARG A 6 14.59 -3.91 -5.22
C ARG A 6 15.34 -2.94 -4.32
N ASP A 7 15.39 -3.24 -3.03
CA ASP A 7 16.19 -2.47 -2.09
C ASP A 7 17.69 -2.82 -2.18
N GLU A 8 18.51 -2.18 -1.33
CA GLU A 8 19.97 -2.39 -1.24
C GLU A 8 20.33 -3.83 -0.85
N ARG A 9 19.39 -4.60 -0.29
CA ARG A 9 19.56 -6.00 0.09
C ARG A 9 19.10 -6.96 -1.02
N GLY A 10 18.57 -6.43 -2.12
CA GLY A 10 18.04 -7.20 -3.25
C GLY A 10 16.60 -7.67 -3.07
N GLU A 11 15.92 -7.27 -1.99
CA GLU A 11 14.54 -7.67 -1.70
C GLU A 11 13.55 -6.85 -2.52
N ASN A 12 12.50 -7.49 -3.02
CA ASN A 12 11.46 -6.80 -3.78
C ASN A 12 10.69 -5.87 -2.84
N LYS A 13 10.89 -4.56 -2.99
CA LYS A 13 10.32 -3.55 -2.10
C LYS A 13 9.12 -2.84 -2.71
N ALA A 14 9.11 -2.66 -4.04
CA ALA A 14 7.95 -2.11 -4.72
C ALA A 14 7.75 -2.63 -6.14
N ARG A 15 6.53 -2.48 -6.64
CA ARG A 15 6.16 -2.75 -8.03
C ARG A 15 5.64 -1.46 -8.66
N ILE A 16 6.21 -1.09 -9.79
CA ILE A 16 5.84 0.10 -10.55
C ILE A 16 5.14 -0.37 -11.83
N ILE A 17 3.91 0.09 -12.03
CA ILE A 17 3.11 -0.15 -13.22
C ILE A 17 2.89 1.20 -13.88
N ASP A 18 3.52 1.39 -15.04
CA ASP A 18 3.32 2.56 -15.88
C ASP A 18 2.09 2.38 -16.77
N LEU A 19 1.11 3.28 -16.61
CA LEU A 19 -0.15 3.35 -17.37
C LEU A 19 -0.22 4.60 -18.27
N GLY A 20 0.91 5.23 -18.59
CA GLY A 20 0.99 6.48 -19.35
C GLY A 20 1.06 7.69 -18.43
N GLU A 21 0.00 8.51 -18.40
CA GLU A 21 -0.06 9.71 -17.56
C GLU A 21 -0.10 9.37 -16.06
N VAL A 22 -0.59 8.18 -15.72
CA VAL A 22 -0.70 7.69 -14.35
C VAL A 22 0.24 6.52 -14.13
N ARG A 23 0.79 6.43 -12.92
CA ARG A 23 1.57 5.30 -12.44
C ARG A 23 0.93 4.71 -11.21
N VAL A 24 1.01 3.39 -11.10
CA VAL A 24 0.69 2.65 -9.89
C VAL A 24 2.00 2.16 -9.28
N ILE A 25 2.29 2.59 -8.06
CA ILE A 25 3.49 2.18 -7.34
C ILE A 25 3.04 1.50 -6.06
N SER A 26 3.32 0.22 -5.93
CA SER A 26 2.86 -0.63 -4.84
C SER A 26 4.06 -1.06 -4.01
N MET A 27 4.14 -0.61 -2.75
CA MET A 27 5.17 -1.03 -1.81
C MET A 27 4.61 -2.11 -0.88
N ASP A 28 5.38 -3.18 -0.68
CA ASP A 28 5.03 -4.29 0.20
C ASP A 28 5.53 -3.97 1.63
N VAL A 29 4.70 -4.11 2.67
CA VAL A 29 4.99 -3.59 4.05
C VAL A 29 4.93 -4.65 5.15
N PHE A 30 4.00 -5.61 5.07
CA PHE A 30 3.84 -6.73 6.00
C PHE A 30 3.83 -6.37 7.52
N ALA A 31 3.16 -5.29 7.92
CA ALA A 31 3.06 -4.89 9.34
C ALA A 31 1.80 -5.46 10.01
N GLU A 32 1.96 -6.19 11.12
CA GLU A 32 0.84 -6.78 11.88
C GLU A 32 0.20 -5.79 12.86
N GLY A 33 -1.03 -6.07 13.31
CA GLY A 33 -1.73 -5.32 14.35
C GLY A 33 -2.27 -3.95 13.93
N VAL A 34 -2.12 -3.59 12.65
CA VAL A 34 -2.56 -2.30 12.11
C VAL A 34 -4.08 -2.26 12.01
N ALA A 35 -4.73 -1.26 12.61
CA ALA A 35 -6.16 -1.04 12.47
C ALA A 35 -6.51 -0.48 11.07
N PRO A 36 -7.62 -0.92 10.44
CA PRO A 36 -8.09 -0.33 9.20
C PRO A 36 -8.41 1.14 9.41
N PRO A 37 -7.93 2.04 8.53
CA PRO A 37 -8.32 3.44 8.59
C PRO A 37 -9.84 3.60 8.45
N GLN A 38 -10.37 4.70 9.00
CA GLN A 38 -11.79 5.02 8.90
C GLN A 38 -12.22 5.16 7.43
N GLY A 39 -13.40 4.64 7.09
CA GLY A 39 -13.93 4.71 5.72
C GLY A 39 -13.33 3.67 4.77
N ALA A 40 -12.56 2.69 5.28
CA ALA A 40 -12.06 1.59 4.46
C ALA A 40 -13.21 0.79 3.83
N GLU A 41 -13.11 0.57 2.53
CA GLU A 41 -13.94 -0.39 1.81
C GLU A 41 -13.54 -1.80 2.25
N VAL A 42 -14.53 -2.68 2.44
CA VAL A 42 -14.30 -4.06 2.89
C VAL A 42 -14.72 -5.03 1.81
N VAL A 43 -13.78 -5.88 1.40
CA VAL A 43 -14.02 -7.00 0.49
C VAL A 43 -13.96 -8.29 1.30
N GLU A 44 -15.07 -9.00 1.39
CA GLU A 44 -15.13 -10.32 2.03
C GLU A 44 -14.80 -11.43 1.04
N ILE A 45 -13.94 -12.36 1.46
CA ILE A 45 -13.48 -13.49 0.65
C ILE A 45 -13.78 -14.78 1.43
N ALA A 46 -14.54 -15.67 0.79
CA ALA A 46 -14.94 -16.98 1.35
C ALA A 46 -15.53 -16.88 2.77
N SER A 47 -16.25 -15.79 3.07
CA SER A 47 -16.92 -15.52 4.36
C SER A 47 -16.01 -15.58 5.60
N ARG A 48 -14.68 -15.55 5.42
CA ARG A 48 -13.70 -15.68 6.50
C ARG A 48 -12.62 -14.62 6.44
N TYR A 49 -12.14 -14.34 5.24
CA TYR A 49 -11.05 -13.41 5.02
C TYR A 49 -11.61 -12.05 4.63
N LYS A 50 -10.96 -10.98 5.08
CA LYS A 50 -11.34 -9.61 4.72
C LYS A 50 -10.13 -8.89 4.15
N VAL A 51 -10.38 -8.12 3.11
CA VAL A 51 -9.43 -7.13 2.61
C VAL A 51 -10.03 -5.76 2.85
N TYR A 52 -9.32 -4.93 3.60
CA TYR A 52 -9.67 -3.54 3.84
C TYR A 52 -8.86 -2.67 2.88
N ILE A 53 -9.54 -1.77 2.18
CA ILE A 53 -8.94 -0.81 1.27
C ILE A 53 -9.31 0.59 1.77
N ALA A 54 -8.37 1.26 2.42
CA ALA A 54 -8.53 2.67 2.78
C ALA A 54 -7.87 3.55 1.72
N LYS A 55 -8.49 4.68 1.42
CA LYS A 55 -8.02 5.64 0.42
C LYS A 55 -7.78 6.99 1.08
N GLU A 56 -6.72 7.67 0.66
CA GLU A 56 -6.37 9.01 1.11
C GLU A 56 -5.88 9.83 -0.08
N ASP A 57 -6.22 11.12 -0.11
CA ASP A 57 -5.72 12.02 -1.14
C ASP A 57 -4.21 12.19 -1.04
N ALA A 58 -3.56 12.34 -2.19
CA ALA A 58 -2.12 12.54 -2.29
C ALA A 58 -1.81 13.58 -3.37
N PRO A 59 -0.64 14.24 -3.33
CA PRO A 59 -0.21 15.12 -4.40
C PRO A 59 -0.30 14.43 -5.77
N GLY A 60 -1.11 14.99 -6.66
CA GLY A 60 -1.30 14.48 -8.01
C GLY A 60 -1.90 13.07 -8.11
N GLY A 61 -2.59 12.60 -7.07
CA GLY A 61 -3.12 11.23 -7.05
C GLY A 61 -3.77 10.85 -5.73
N ARG A 62 -3.62 9.58 -5.36
CA ARG A 62 -4.11 9.02 -4.10
C ARG A 62 -3.20 7.92 -3.56
N ILE A 63 -3.29 7.69 -2.26
CA ILE A 63 -2.77 6.49 -1.61
C ILE A 63 -3.90 5.50 -1.35
N GLU A 64 -3.60 4.21 -1.53
CA GLU A 64 -4.42 3.09 -1.05
C GLU A 64 -3.62 2.27 -0.02
N TYR A 65 -4.24 2.01 1.13
CA TYR A 65 -3.74 1.10 2.14
C TYR A 65 -4.51 -0.22 2.03
N VAL A 66 -3.79 -1.33 1.85
CA VAL A 66 -4.38 -2.65 1.71
C VAL A 66 -4.03 -3.48 2.93
N LEU A 67 -5.06 -3.77 3.74
CA LEU A 67 -4.92 -4.63 4.91
C LEU A 67 -5.62 -5.96 4.65
N TYR A 68 -4.98 -7.04 5.05
CA TYR A 68 -5.54 -8.39 5.05
C TYR A 68 -5.87 -8.80 6.48
N ASP A 69 -7.04 -9.38 6.67
CA ASP A 69 -7.50 -9.92 7.94
C ASP A 69 -7.97 -11.36 7.73
N ASN A 70 -7.38 -12.29 8.46
CA ASN A 70 -7.72 -13.71 8.36
C ASN A 70 -8.62 -14.24 9.49
N GLY A 71 -9.15 -13.33 10.30
CA GLY A 71 -9.93 -13.63 11.49
C GLY A 71 -9.10 -13.89 12.75
N SER A 72 -7.77 -13.93 12.64
CA SER A 72 -6.84 -14.08 13.77
C SER A 72 -5.84 -12.92 13.85
N THR A 73 -5.24 -12.58 12.71
CA THR A 73 -4.29 -11.50 12.58
C THR A 73 -4.75 -10.57 11.46
N ARG A 74 -4.55 -9.27 11.70
CA ARG A 74 -4.67 -8.24 10.69
C ARG A 74 -3.29 -7.72 10.35
N GLN A 75 -3.02 -7.58 9.06
CA GLN A 75 -1.74 -7.15 8.55
C GLN A 75 -1.92 -6.11 7.43
N LEU A 76 -1.19 -5.01 7.51
CA LEU A 76 -0.97 -4.13 6.38
C LEU A 76 -0.02 -4.83 5.42
N ILE A 77 -0.53 -5.29 4.28
CA ILE A 77 0.25 -6.04 3.30
C ILE A 77 0.85 -5.13 2.22
N SER A 78 0.18 -4.01 1.90
CA SER A 78 0.65 -3.12 0.84
C SER A 78 0.15 -1.68 1.04
N VAL A 79 0.98 -0.73 0.60
CA VAL A 79 0.61 0.67 0.43
C VAL A 79 0.88 1.04 -1.02
N ARG A 80 -0.07 1.69 -1.70
CA ARG A 80 0.00 1.97 -3.13
C ARG A 80 -0.23 3.43 -3.42
N TYR A 81 0.57 4.01 -4.29
CA TYR A 81 0.34 5.33 -4.86
C TYR A 81 -0.21 5.16 -6.27
N ILE A 82 -1.27 5.90 -6.59
CA ILE A 82 -1.89 5.95 -7.91
C ILE A 82 -1.97 7.43 -8.31
N GLY A 83 -1.14 7.85 -9.25
CA GLY A 83 -1.11 9.25 -9.66
C GLY A 83 0.04 9.59 -10.59
N VAL A 84 0.38 10.88 -10.64
CA VAL A 84 1.30 11.44 -11.64
C VAL A 84 2.74 11.65 -11.13
N LEU A 85 2.99 11.47 -9.83
CA LEU A 85 4.35 11.58 -9.28
C LEU A 85 5.33 10.65 -9.99
N ASN A 86 6.60 11.04 -9.97
CA ASN A 86 7.66 10.16 -10.43
C ASN A 86 7.91 9.01 -9.42
N ALA A 87 8.72 8.03 -9.80
CA ALA A 87 8.95 6.84 -8.99
C ALA A 87 9.55 7.14 -7.62
N ASP A 88 10.56 8.02 -7.57
CA ASP A 88 11.30 8.31 -6.34
C ASP A 88 10.43 9.12 -5.36
N GLU A 89 9.70 10.12 -5.86
CA GLU A 89 8.75 10.91 -5.08
C GLU A 89 7.65 10.03 -4.46
N ALA A 90 7.04 9.17 -5.28
CA ALA A 90 6.00 8.27 -4.81
C ALA A 90 6.55 7.24 -3.81
N LEU A 91 7.75 6.70 -4.03
CA LEU A 91 8.38 5.77 -3.08
C LEU A 91 8.67 6.43 -1.74
N ALA A 92 9.18 7.67 -1.73
CA ALA A 92 9.38 8.43 -0.49
C ALA A 92 8.06 8.67 0.25
N TYR A 93 7.03 9.07 -0.48
CA TYR A 93 5.70 9.32 0.07
C TYR A 93 5.06 8.04 0.64
N LEU A 94 5.20 6.91 -0.06
CA LEU A 94 4.74 5.61 0.42
C LEU A 94 5.50 5.13 1.66
N ALA A 95 6.81 5.37 1.74
CA ALA A 95 7.61 5.05 2.92
C ALA A 95 7.18 5.85 4.16
N GLU A 96 6.81 7.11 3.98
CA GLU A 96 6.24 7.93 5.06
C GLU A 96 4.84 7.44 5.46
N ALA A 97 3.96 7.22 4.48
CA ALA A 97 2.61 6.73 4.72
C ALA A 97 2.61 5.38 5.45
N ALA A 98 3.46 4.45 5.01
CA ALA A 98 3.66 3.15 5.66
C ALA A 98 4.10 3.31 7.12
N ARG A 99 5.12 4.14 7.40
CA ARG A 99 5.55 4.40 8.79
C ARG A 99 4.45 4.99 9.67
N ARG A 100 3.69 5.95 9.13
CA ARG A 100 2.59 6.60 9.86
C ARG A 100 1.50 5.60 10.26
N ILE A 101 1.11 4.71 9.34
CA ILE A 101 0.03 3.74 9.60
C ILE A 101 0.52 2.50 10.36
N SER A 102 1.80 2.12 10.19
CA SER A 102 2.39 0.95 10.85
C SER A 102 2.91 1.26 12.26
N ASN A 103 2.96 2.52 12.68
CA ASN A 103 3.35 2.92 14.03
C ASN A 103 2.31 2.48 15.07
N ILE A 104 2.33 1.20 15.37
CA ILE A 104 2.05 0.64 16.68
C ILE A 104 3.21 1.08 17.59
N ARG A 105 2.87 1.67 18.74
CA ARG A 105 3.82 2.08 19.78
C ARG A 105 4.75 0.96 20.21
#